data_AF-A0A1M4WYM9-F1
#
_entry.id   AF-A0A1M4WYM9-F1
#
_cell.length_a   1.000
_cell.length_b   1.000
_cell.length_c   1.000
_cell.angle_alpha   90.00
_cell.angle_beta   90.00
_cell.angle_gamma   90.00
#
_symmetry.space_group_name_H-M   'P 1'
#
loop_
_entity.id
_entity.type
_entity.pdbx_description
1 polymer ?
#
loop_
_entity_poly.entity_id
_entity_poly.type
_entity_poly.pdbx_seq_one_letter_code
_entity_poly.pdbx_strand_id
1 'polypeptide(L)' 'MRRNELVEALARNKKEIRRIKHQLLDIENAEERRRMLRKLKVLQQKQVWYYDLLENMENGYPLAN' A
#
# COMPACT_ATOMS: atom_id res chain seq x y z
N MET A 1 2.27 14.42 -9.47
CA MET A 1 2.33 12.97 -9.72
C MET A 1 1.32 12.65 -10.80
N ARG A 2 1.73 12.01 -11.90
CA ARG A 2 0.83 11.65 -13.01
C ARG A 2 0.04 10.38 -12.67
N ARG A 3 -1.18 10.22 -13.23
CA ARG A 3 -2.03 9.04 -13.01
C ARG A 3 -1.29 7.71 -13.22
N ASN A 4 -0.45 7.64 -14.24
CA ASN A 4 0.34 6.42 -14.53
C ASN A 4 1.35 6.11 -13.41
N GLU A 5 1.99 7.14 -12.84
CA GLU A 5 2.94 6.97 -11.71
C GLU A 5 2.20 6.44 -10.47
N LEU A 6 0.96 6.89 -10.24
CA LEU A 6 0.08 6.39 -9.17
C LEU A 6 -0.28 4.92 -9.36
N VAL A 7 -0.71 4.54 -10.56
CA VAL A 7 -1.09 3.16 -10.89
C VAL A 7 0.10 2.21 -10.72
N GLU A 8 1.29 2.62 -11.18
CA GLU A 8 2.50 1.83 -10.98
C GLU A 8 2.89 1.71 -9.50
N ALA A 9 2.80 2.82 -8.74
CA ALA A 9 3.07 2.82 -7.31
C ALA A 9 2.10 1.90 -6.55
N LEU A 10 0.82 1.91 -6.92
CA LEU A 10 -0.21 1.02 -6.38
C LEU A 10 0.09 -0.45 -6.71
N ALA A 11 0.50 -0.76 -7.94
CA ALA A 11 0.88 -2.12 -8.34
C ALA A 11 2.08 -2.63 -7.54
N ARG A 12 3.12 -1.80 -7.35
CA ARG A 12 4.28 -2.13 -6.49
C ARG A 12 3.87 -2.36 -5.04
N ASN A 13 3.00 -1.51 -4.50
CA ASN A 13 2.48 -1.63 -3.13
C ASN A 13 1.71 -2.95 -2.94
N LYS A 14 0.79 -3.29 -3.86
CA LYS A 14 0.06 -4.56 -3.84
C LYS A 14 0.98 -5.79 -3.86
N LYS A 15 2.03 -5.77 -4.69
CA LYS A 15 3.02 -6.85 -4.78
C LYS A 15 3.75 -7.03 -3.44
N GLU A 16 4.17 -5.93 -2.81
CA GLU A 16 4.86 -5.97 -1.53
C GLU A 16 3.95 -6.43 -0.39
N ILE A 17 2.69 -6.00 -0.35
CA ILE A 17 1.70 -6.50 0.62
C ILE A 17 1.54 -8.02 0.49
N ARG A 18 1.41 -8.54 -0.74
CA ARG A 18 1.30 -9.99 -0.98
C ARG A 18 2.54 -10.73 -0.50
N ARG A 19 3.72 -10.20 -0.78
CA ARG A 19 5.00 -10.76 -0.31
C ARG A 19 5.06 -10.82 1.22
N ILE A 20 4.76 -9.73 1.91
CA ILE A 20 4.80 -9.68 3.38
C ILE A 20 3.77 -10.62 4.00
N LYS A 21 2.55 -10.70 3.44
CA LYS A 21 1.54 -11.66 3.89
C LYS A 21 2.02 -13.10 3.80
N HIS A 22 2.72 -13.45 2.73
CA HIS A 22 3.30 -14.79 2.58
C HIS A 22 4.41 -15.02 3.61
N GLN A 23 5.36 -14.09 3.74
CA GLN A 23 6.44 -14.18 4.75
C GLN A 23 5.90 -14.31 6.18
N LEU A 24 4.81 -13.63 6.51
CA LEU A 24 4.18 -13.71 7.84
C LEU A 24 3.68 -15.11 8.22
N LEU A 25 3.43 -15.99 7.24
CA LEU A 25 3.05 -17.37 7.51
C LEU A 25 4.23 -18.18 8.07
N ASP A 26 5.44 -17.88 7.59
CA ASP A 26 6.65 -18.65 7.88
C ASP A 26 7.49 -18.07 9.03
N ILE A 27 7.19 -16.84 9.48
CA ILE A 27 7.97 -16.21 10.57
C ILE A 27 7.54 -16.77 11.94
N GLU A 28 8.43 -17.54 12.55
CA GLU A 28 8.30 -18.03 13.92
C GLU A 28 8.71 -16.98 14.96
N ASN A 29 9.67 -16.12 14.62
CA ASN A 29 10.16 -15.09 15.54
C ASN A 29 9.10 -13.99 15.78
N ALA A 30 8.66 -13.83 17.03
CA ALA A 30 7.61 -12.89 17.40
C ALA A 30 7.99 -11.41 17.17
N GLU A 31 9.25 -11.04 17.30
CA GLU A 31 9.72 -9.67 17.06
C GLU A 31 9.74 -9.33 15.58
N GLU A 32 10.26 -10.24 14.75
CA GLU A 32 10.26 -10.11 13.30
C GLU A 32 8.83 -10.08 12.75
N ARG A 33 7.95 -10.94 13.27
CA ARG A 33 6.51 -10.95 12.92
C ARG A 33 5.87 -9.60 13.24
N ARG A 34 6.13 -9.03 14.42
CA ARG A 34 5.64 -7.69 14.79
C ARG A 34 6.19 -6.59 13.88
N ARG A 35 7.48 -6.66 13.49
CA ARG A 35 8.09 -5.71 12.54
C ARG A 35 7.41 -5.79 11.18
N MET A 36 7.15 -7.00 10.67
CA MET A 36 6.47 -7.21 9.40
C MET A 36 5.01 -6.75 9.42
N LEU A 37 4.29 -6.98 10.51
CA LEU A 37 2.92 -6.48 10.70
C LEU A 37 2.85 -4.94 10.70
N ARG A 38 3.82 -4.27 11.34
CA ARG A 38 3.92 -2.80 11.27
C ARG A 38 4.16 -2.32 9.84
N LYS A 39 5.06 -2.97 9.10
CA LYS A 39 5.31 -2.66 7.68
C LYS A 39 4.07 -2.87 6.82
N LEU A 40 3.35 -3.97 7.05
CA LEU A 40 2.09 -4.29 6.36
C LEU A 40 1.04 -3.20 6.58
N LYS A 41 0.85 -2.74 7.83
CA LYS A 41 -0.09 -1.66 8.17
C LYS A 41 0.20 -0.37 7.39
N VAL A 42 1.47 0.04 7.35
CA VAL A 42 1.89 1.25 6.61
C VAL A 42 1.61 1.12 5.12
N LEU A 43 1.89 -0.06 4.53
CA LEU A 43 1.62 -0.30 3.11
C LEU A 43 0.13 -0.28 2.78
N GLN A 44 -0.70 -0.87 3.63
CA GLN A 44 -2.16 -0.83 3.49
C GLN A 44 -2.70 0.60 3.58
N GLN A 45 -2.21 1.41 4.52
CA GLN A 45 -2.57 2.83 4.60
C GLN A 45 -2.18 3.60 3.34
N LYS A 46 -0.95 3.37 2.82
CA LYS A 46 -0.53 3.95 1.54
C LYS A 46 -1.39 3.49 0.36
N GLN A 47 -1.85 2.23 0.39
CA GLN A 47 -2.72 1.68 -0.65
C GLN A 47 -4.07 2.39 -0.67
N VAL A 48 -4.69 2.60 0.49
CA VAL A 48 -5.94 3.37 0.62
C VAL A 48 -5.75 4.78 0.07
N TRP A 49 -4.70 5.48 0.51
CA TRP A 49 -4.41 6.83 0.02
C TRP A 49 -4.25 6.91 -1.51
N TYR A 50 -3.60 5.93 -2.14
CA TYR A 50 -3.50 5.88 -3.61
C TYR A 50 -4.85 5.68 -4.30
N TYR A 51 -5.76 4.90 -3.70
CA TYR A 51 -7.11 4.74 -4.24
C TYR A 51 -7.90 6.04 -4.14
N ASP A 52 -7.88 6.69 -2.98
CA ASP A 52 -8.56 7.98 -2.78
C ASP A 52 -8.05 9.03 -3.77
N LEU A 53 -6.73 9.08 -4.02
CA LEU A 53 -6.16 9.98 -5.02
C LEU A 53 -6.64 9.66 -6.44
N LEU A 54 -6.64 8.38 -6.83
CA LEU A 54 -7.09 7.98 -8.16
C LEU A 54 -8.57 8.29 -8.36
N GLU A 55 -9.40 8.03 -7.35
CA GLU A 55 -10.83 8.34 -7.36
C GLU A 55 -11.09 9.84 -7.48
N ASN A 56 -10.37 10.67 -6.72
CA ASN A 56 -10.47 12.13 -6.84
C ASN A 56 -10.06 12.64 -8.23
N MET A 57 -8.99 12.06 -8.81
CA MET A 57 -8.55 12.40 -10.17
C MET A 57 -9.56 11.97 -11.25
N GLU A 58 -10.22 10.82 -11.09
CA GLU A 58 -11.24 10.33 -12.02
C GLU A 58 -12.56 11.10 -11.93
N ASN A 59 -12.92 11.55 -10.73
CA ASN A 59 -14.12 12.34 -10.48
C ASN A 59 -13.94 13.85 -10.75
N GLY A 60 -12.75 14.32 -11.14
CA GLY A 60 -12.48 15.72 -11.45
C GLY A 60 -12.51 16.66 -10.24
N TYR A 61 -12.53 16.12 -9.01
CA TYR A 61 -12.41 16.93 -7.81
C TYR A 61 -10.95 17.40 -7.66
N PRO A 62 -10.71 18.72 -7.44
CA PRO A 62 -9.37 19.17 -7.11
C PRO A 62 -8.95 18.45 -5.83
N LEU A 63 -7.74 17.88 -5.83
CA LEU A 63 -7.14 17.29 -4.64
C LEU A 63 -7.22 18.34 -3.52
N ALA A 64 -8.08 18.08 -2.53
CA ALA A 64 -8.24 18.98 -1.40
C ALA A 64 -6.88 19.13 -0.73
N ASN A 65 -6.35 20.35 -0.80
CA ASN A 65 -5.10 20.77 -0.18
C ASN A 65 -5.21 20.73 1.34
#